data_AF-A0AAU8T049-F1
#
_entry.id   AF-A0AAU8T049-F1
#
_cell.length_a   1.000
_cell.length_b   1.000
_cell.length_c   1.000
_cell.angle_alpha   90.00
_cell.angle_beta   90.00
_cell.angle_gamma   90.00
#
_symmetry.space_group_name_H-M   'P 1'
#
loop_
_entity.id
_entity.type
_entity.pdbx_description
1 polymer ?
#
loop_
_entity_poly.entity_id
_entity_poly.type
_entity_poly.pdbx_seq_one_letter_code
_entity_poly.pdbx_strand_id
1 'polypeptide(L)'
;MRRVTVRKSSVHWRGVFALQAIPAGQRIFEYRGEITSWRRASARHRRSGMPGHTFIFGLADGRVIDGSVGGNSARWLNHSCQPNCEAIEDERGRVFIETLKDVMPGDELSIAYGLTIDDAITPELIADYACRCGTNRCTGSMLAPAGG
;
A
#
# COMPACT_ATOMS: atom_id res chain seq x y z
N MET A 1 12.05 -11.49 17.74
CA MET A 1 11.46 -10.24 18.24
C MET A 1 10.60 -9.60 17.16
N ARG A 2 9.52 -8.91 17.54
CA ARG A 2 8.61 -8.25 16.60
C ARG A 2 9.25 -6.94 16.09
N ARG A 3 9.46 -6.82 14.77
CA ARG A 3 10.15 -5.65 14.17
C ARG A 3 9.23 -4.46 13.90
N VAL A 4 7.92 -4.69 13.82
CA VAL A 4 6.92 -3.67 13.46
C VAL A 4 5.63 -3.80 14.26
N THR A 5 4.90 -2.71 14.42
CA THR A 5 3.59 -2.67 15.08
C THR A 5 2.57 -1.89 14.27
N VAL A 6 1.28 -2.11 14.52
CA VAL A 6 0.20 -1.34 13.89
C VAL A 6 -0.39 -0.38 14.91
N ARG A 7 -0.43 0.92 14.56
CA ARG A 7 -0.95 2.00 15.41
C ARG A 7 -1.85 2.92 14.58
N LYS A 8 -2.51 3.89 15.23
CA LYS A 8 -3.22 4.97 14.53
C LYS A 8 -2.21 5.78 13.73
N SER A 9 -2.53 6.06 12.47
CA SER A 9 -1.70 6.89 11.59
C SER A 9 -2.35 8.26 11.40
N SER A 10 -1.51 9.29 11.22
CA SER A 10 -1.93 10.61 10.77
C SER A 10 -2.27 10.65 9.28
N VAL A 11 -1.78 9.69 8.48
CA VAL A 11 -2.04 9.60 7.04
C VAL A 11 -3.46 9.09 6.79
N HIS A 12 -3.76 7.88 7.27
CA HIS A 12 -5.08 7.28 7.10
C HIS A 12 -5.31 6.14 8.11
N TRP A 13 -6.32 6.27 9.00
CA TRP A 13 -6.78 5.26 9.98
C TRP A 13 -5.68 4.57 10.81
N ARG A 14 -4.95 3.64 10.21
CA ARG A 14 -3.86 2.86 10.83
C ARG A 14 -2.65 2.86 9.92
N GLY A 15 -1.49 2.70 10.54
CA GLY A 15 -0.19 2.60 9.87
C GLY A 15 0.65 1.47 10.46
N VAL A 16 1.68 1.05 9.72
CA VAL A 16 2.69 0.11 10.20
C VAL A 16 3.92 0.90 10.63
N PHE A 17 4.39 0.72 11.86
CA PHE A 17 5.48 1.48 12.45
C PHE A 17 6.65 0.58 12.84
N ALA A 18 7.87 1.04 12.61
CA ALA A 18 9.08 0.35 13.02
C ALA A 18 9.24 0.39 14.56
N LEU A 19 9.56 -0.76 15.16
CA LEU A 19 9.86 -0.87 16.59
C LEU A 19 11.36 -0.80 16.91
N GLN A 20 12.19 -0.90 15.88
CA GLN A 20 13.64 -0.91 15.95
C GLN A 20 14.20 -0.31 14.66
N ALA A 21 15.50 0.01 14.64
CA ALA A 21 16.16 0.40 13.41
C ALA A 21 16.13 -0.75 12.40
N ILE A 22 15.90 -0.42 11.13
CA ILE A 22 15.84 -1.34 10.00
C ILE A 22 16.72 -0.73 8.90
N PRO A 23 17.86 -1.36 8.55
CA PRO A 23 18.71 -0.88 7.46
C PRO A 23 18.00 -0.88 6.11
N ALA A 24 18.48 -0.08 5.17
CA ALA A 24 18.10 -0.15 3.76
C ALA A 24 18.32 -1.56 3.16
N GLY A 25 17.50 -1.94 2.17
CA GLY A 25 17.54 -3.23 1.48
C GLY A 25 17.05 -4.41 2.31
N GLN A 26 16.42 -4.17 3.47
CA GLN A 26 15.99 -5.24 4.36
C GLN A 26 14.54 -5.62 4.10
N ARG A 27 14.33 -6.90 3.75
CA ARG A 27 13.00 -7.51 3.72
C ARG A 27 12.38 -7.53 5.12
N ILE A 28 11.18 -6.97 5.24
CA ILE A 28 10.47 -6.80 6.52
C ILE A 28 9.42 -7.88 6.70
N PHE A 29 8.50 -8.01 5.73
CA PHE A 29 7.42 -9.00 5.75
C PHE A 29 6.83 -9.19 4.35
N GLU A 30 6.01 -10.24 4.23
CA GLU A 30 5.18 -10.50 3.05
C GLU A 30 3.84 -9.77 3.16
N TYR A 31 3.31 -9.25 2.06
CA TYR A 31 1.92 -8.83 1.96
C TYR A 31 1.04 -10.05 1.70
N ARG A 32 0.21 -10.43 2.68
CA ARG A 32 -0.62 -11.65 2.61
C ARG A 32 -2.09 -11.32 2.38
N GLY A 33 -2.79 -12.24 1.72
CA GLY A 33 -4.22 -12.20 1.47
C GLY A 33 -4.66 -13.33 0.54
N GLU A 34 -5.92 -13.32 0.13
CA GLU A 34 -6.44 -14.23 -0.90
C GLU A 34 -5.97 -13.77 -2.28
N ILE A 35 -5.31 -14.65 -3.05
CA ILE A 35 -5.03 -14.38 -4.46
C ILE A 35 -6.31 -14.61 -5.27
N THR A 36 -6.81 -13.57 -5.94
CA THR A 36 -8.06 -13.62 -6.69
C THR A 36 -8.06 -12.65 -7.88
N SER A 37 -9.17 -12.54 -8.59
CA SER A 37 -9.35 -11.56 -9.67
C SER A 37 -9.78 -10.19 -9.11
N TRP A 38 -9.39 -9.10 -9.78
CA TRP A 38 -9.90 -7.74 -9.52
C TRP A 38 -11.43 -7.70 -9.36
N ARG A 39 -12.17 -8.29 -10.29
CA ARG A 39 -13.64 -8.32 -10.27
C ARG A 39 -14.19 -8.89 -8.95
N ARG A 40 -13.60 -9.96 -8.44
CA ARG A 40 -14.03 -10.64 -7.22
C ARG A 40 -13.69 -9.83 -5.97
N ALA A 41 -12.48 -9.29 -5.89
CA ALA A 41 -12.07 -8.41 -4.81
C ALA A 41 -12.93 -7.14 -4.78
N SER A 42 -13.05 -6.39 -5.87
CA SER A 42 -13.86 -5.17 -5.93
C SER A 42 -15.34 -5.41 -5.64
N ALA A 43 -15.91 -6.55 -6.07
CA ALA A 43 -17.29 -6.91 -5.72
C ALA A 43 -17.49 -7.21 -4.23
N ARG A 44 -16.45 -7.68 -3.52
CA ARG A 44 -16.47 -7.89 -2.07
C ARG A 44 -16.40 -6.56 -1.34
N HIS A 45 -15.46 -5.69 -1.71
CA HIS A 45 -15.28 -4.38 -1.08
C HIS A 45 -16.53 -3.50 -1.20
N ARG A 46 -17.18 -3.49 -2.37
CA ARG A 46 -18.47 -2.82 -2.57
C ARG A 46 -19.56 -3.32 -1.63
N ARG A 47 -19.64 -4.63 -1.38
CA ARG A 47 -20.65 -5.22 -0.47
C ARG A 47 -20.37 -4.89 1.00
N SER A 48 -19.11 -4.73 1.39
CA SER A 48 -18.72 -4.36 2.75
C SER A 48 -18.75 -2.85 3.02
N GLY A 49 -19.08 -2.03 2.01
CA GLY A 49 -19.02 -0.58 2.14
C GLY A 49 -17.60 -0.02 2.30
N MET A 50 -16.56 -0.81 1.99
CA MET A 50 -15.19 -0.34 1.99
C MET A 50 -14.93 0.46 0.71
N PRO A 51 -14.29 1.64 0.79
CA PRO A 51 -13.92 2.40 -0.40
C PRO A 51 -13.05 1.56 -1.33
N GLY A 52 -13.41 1.49 -2.62
CA GLY A 52 -12.73 0.78 -3.72
C GLY A 52 -11.48 -0.05 -3.38
N HIS A 53 -10.32 0.34 -3.90
CA HIS A 53 -9.06 -0.41 -3.92
C HIS A 53 -8.41 -0.66 -2.54
N THR A 54 -9.14 -0.45 -1.45
CA THR A 54 -8.62 -0.64 -0.09
C THR A 54 -8.14 -2.08 0.10
N PHE A 55 -6.89 -2.27 0.51
CA PHE A 55 -6.26 -3.60 0.73
C PHE A 55 -6.14 -4.52 -0.50
N ILE A 56 -6.36 -4.02 -1.71
CA ILE A 56 -6.15 -4.80 -2.93
C ILE A 56 -4.77 -4.47 -3.48
N PHE A 57 -3.93 -5.49 -3.67
CA PHE A 57 -2.59 -5.36 -4.23
C PHE A 57 -2.54 -6.03 -5.61
N GLY A 58 -2.16 -5.30 -6.66
CA GLY A 58 -2.04 -5.83 -8.02
C GLY A 58 -0.78 -6.68 -8.22
N LEU A 59 -0.91 -7.79 -8.97
CA LEU A 59 0.21 -8.64 -9.38
C LEU A 59 0.51 -8.47 -10.87
N ALA A 60 1.74 -8.78 -11.26
CA ALA A 60 2.20 -8.67 -12.65
C ALA A 60 1.39 -9.54 -13.62
N ASP A 61 0.83 -10.66 -13.16
CA ASP A 61 0.01 -11.57 -13.95
C ASP A 61 -1.47 -11.15 -14.09
N GLY A 62 -1.82 -9.95 -13.60
CA GLY A 62 -3.18 -9.39 -13.65
C GLY A 62 -4.12 -9.89 -12.54
N ARG A 63 -3.68 -10.81 -11.68
CA ARG A 63 -4.40 -11.15 -10.44
C ARG A 63 -4.15 -10.09 -9.37
N VAL A 64 -4.82 -10.26 -8.23
CA VAL A 64 -4.64 -9.42 -7.05
C VAL A 64 -4.49 -10.25 -5.78
N ILE A 65 -3.81 -9.70 -4.79
CA ILE A 65 -3.89 -10.13 -3.40
C ILE A 65 -4.93 -9.26 -2.69
N ASP A 66 -6.02 -9.86 -2.22
CA ASP A 66 -7.01 -9.20 -1.36
C ASP A 66 -6.63 -9.38 0.11
N GLY A 67 -6.00 -8.36 0.69
CA GLY A 67 -5.56 -8.34 2.09
C GLY A 67 -6.71 -8.31 3.11
N SER A 68 -7.97 -8.15 2.67
CA SER A 68 -9.15 -8.23 3.55
C SER A 68 -9.49 -9.68 3.95
N VAL A 69 -9.03 -10.68 3.19
CA VAL A 69 -9.30 -12.10 3.44
C VAL A 69 -8.00 -12.84 3.69
N GLY A 70 -7.84 -13.38 4.90
CA GLY A 70 -6.61 -14.10 5.29
C GLY A 70 -5.35 -13.23 5.33
N GLY A 71 -5.49 -11.91 5.25
CA GLY A 71 -4.34 -11.00 5.22
C GLY A 71 -3.73 -10.70 6.59
N ASN A 72 -2.57 -10.06 6.58
CA ASN A 72 -1.80 -9.72 7.78
C ASN A 72 -1.73 -8.20 8.01
N SER A 73 -0.85 -7.76 8.90
CA SER A 73 -0.66 -6.34 9.23
C SER A 73 -0.14 -5.49 8.06
N ALA A 74 0.41 -6.08 7.00
CA ALA A 74 0.92 -5.35 5.83
C ALA A 74 -0.17 -4.53 5.12
N ARG A 75 -1.43 -4.94 5.22
CA ARG A 75 -2.57 -4.21 4.64
C ARG A 75 -2.74 -2.78 5.17
N TRP A 76 -2.11 -2.46 6.30
CA TRP A 76 -2.13 -1.12 6.91
C TRP A 76 -0.93 -0.26 6.49
N LEU A 77 -0.09 -0.71 5.55
CA LEU A 77 0.89 0.17 4.93
C LEU A 77 0.15 1.31 4.23
N ASN A 78 0.59 2.53 4.45
CA ASN A 78 0.02 3.71 3.81
C ASN A 78 0.83 4.11 2.58
N HIS A 79 0.18 4.94 1.75
CA HIS A 79 0.85 5.58 0.63
C HIS A 79 1.76 6.73 1.09
N SER A 80 2.92 6.87 0.45
CA SER A 80 3.72 8.09 0.47
C SER A 80 4.27 8.42 -0.91
N CYS A 81 4.30 9.70 -1.27
CA CYS A 81 4.98 10.19 -2.47
C CYS A 81 6.52 10.13 -2.34
N GLN A 82 7.03 10.00 -1.11
CA GLN A 82 8.45 9.75 -0.82
C GLN A 82 8.56 8.55 0.13
N PRO A 83 8.28 7.33 -0.35
CA PRO A 83 8.20 6.16 0.50
C PRO A 83 9.55 5.78 1.11
N ASN A 84 9.52 4.98 2.17
CA ASN A 84 10.69 4.35 2.76
C ASN A 84 10.74 2.84 2.53
N CYS A 85 9.71 2.28 1.90
CA CYS A 85 9.67 0.90 1.47
C CYS A 85 9.20 0.77 0.03
N GLU A 86 9.50 -0.36 -0.57
CA GLU A 86 8.95 -0.81 -1.84
C GLU A 86 8.36 -2.21 -1.73
N ALA A 87 7.55 -2.57 -2.72
CA ALA A 87 6.96 -3.88 -2.84
C ALA A 87 7.65 -4.65 -3.96
N ILE A 88 8.18 -5.84 -3.64
CA ILE A 88 8.89 -6.73 -4.56
C ILE A 88 8.05 -7.98 -4.75
N GLU A 89 7.60 -8.22 -5.98
CA GLU A 89 6.95 -9.47 -6.38
C GLU A 89 8.01 -10.52 -6.73
N ASP A 90 7.90 -11.72 -6.16
CA ASP A 90 8.74 -12.86 -6.52
C ASP A 90 8.15 -13.67 -7.71
N GLU A 91 8.92 -14.61 -8.24
CA GLU A 91 8.51 -15.48 -9.36
C GLU A 91 7.26 -16.34 -9.07
N ARG A 92 6.84 -16.43 -7.79
CA ARG A 92 5.67 -17.18 -7.35
C ARG A 92 4.45 -16.28 -7.14
N GLY A 93 4.54 -15.00 -7.48
CA GLY A 93 3.47 -14.01 -7.30
C GLY A 93 3.26 -13.63 -5.82
N ARG A 94 4.29 -13.77 -4.98
CA ARG A 94 4.25 -13.32 -3.58
C ARG A 94 4.88 -11.94 -3.49
N VAL A 95 4.25 -11.06 -2.72
CA VAL A 95 4.71 -9.68 -2.56
C VAL A 95 5.42 -9.53 -1.21
N PHE A 96 6.64 -9.01 -1.25
CA PHE A 96 7.44 -8.70 -0.07
C PHE A 96 7.70 -7.21 0.04
N ILE A 97 7.78 -6.73 1.27
CA ILE A 97 8.06 -5.33 1.56
C ILE A 97 9.50 -5.22 2.01
N GLU A 98 10.25 -4.37 1.30
CA GLU A 98 11.68 -4.12 1.52
C GLU A 98 11.92 -2.63 1.77
N THR A 99 12.90 -2.30 2.60
CA THR A 99 13.26 -0.90 2.88
C THR A 99 14.10 -0.31 1.74
N LEU A 100 13.74 0.91 1.31
CA LEU A 100 14.51 1.68 0.33
C LEU A 100 15.65 2.48 0.97
N LYS A 101 15.52 2.78 2.25
CA LYS A 101 16.43 3.58 3.07
C LYS A 101 16.38 3.10 4.51
N ASP A 102 17.32 3.55 5.33
CA ASP A 102 17.28 3.27 6.76
C ASP A 102 15.97 3.80 7.37
N VAL A 103 15.35 2.98 8.20
CA VAL A 103 14.12 3.30 8.94
C VAL A 103 14.42 3.27 10.42
N MET A 104 14.04 4.34 11.12
CA MET A 104 14.28 4.52 12.53
C MET A 104 13.11 4.01 13.38
N PRO A 105 13.35 3.65 14.66
CA PRO A 105 12.26 3.32 15.57
C PRO A 105 11.24 4.46 15.64
N GLY A 106 9.95 4.13 15.47
CA GLY A 106 8.86 5.10 15.45
C GLY A 106 8.47 5.61 14.07
N ASP A 107 9.28 5.39 13.04
CA ASP A 107 8.92 5.76 11.67
C ASP A 107 7.74 4.92 11.17
N GLU A 108 6.84 5.55 10.41
CA GLU A 108 5.80 4.86 9.67
C GLU A 108 6.37 4.30 8.36
N LEU A 109 6.12 3.01 8.11
CA LEU A 109 6.44 2.34 6.85
C LEU A 109 5.39 2.69 5.80
N SER A 110 5.86 3.06 4.62
CA SER A 110 5.02 3.49 3.51
C SER A 110 5.58 3.02 2.17
N ILE A 111 4.67 2.81 1.21
CA ILE A 111 4.98 2.40 -0.16
C ILE A 111 4.34 3.37 -1.16
N ALA A 112 4.85 3.42 -2.39
CA ALA A 112 4.11 4.03 -3.49
C ALA A 112 3.03 3.03 -3.96
N TYR A 113 1.76 3.44 -3.99
CA TYR A 113 0.68 2.51 -4.38
C TYR A 113 0.62 2.27 -5.89
N GLY A 114 1.12 3.21 -6.70
CA GLY A 114 1.06 3.10 -8.16
C GLY A 114 -0.37 2.92 -8.69
N LEU A 115 -1.36 3.57 -8.08
CA LEU A 115 -2.77 3.39 -8.47
C LEU A 115 -2.96 3.96 -9.87
N THR A 116 -3.19 3.09 -10.84
CA THR A 116 -3.60 3.44 -12.20
C THR A 116 -5.11 3.25 -12.34
N ILE A 117 -5.72 4.14 -13.10
CA ILE A 117 -7.14 4.10 -13.44
C ILE A 117 -7.26 4.25 -14.95
N ASP A 118 -8.17 3.48 -15.55
CA ASP A 118 -8.43 3.53 -17.00
C ASP A 118 -9.32 4.72 -17.38
N ASP A 119 -10.03 5.30 -16.42
CA ASP A 119 -10.88 6.47 -16.60
C ASP A 119 -10.08 7.77 -16.72
N ALA A 120 -10.67 8.78 -17.36
CA ALA A 120 -10.10 10.12 -17.39
C ALA A 120 -9.91 10.67 -15.97
N ILE A 121 -8.72 11.17 -15.66
CA ILE A 121 -8.43 11.79 -14.37
C ILE A 121 -9.22 13.11 -14.27
N THR A 122 -10.30 13.12 -13.49
CA THR A 122 -11.09 14.33 -13.18
C THR A 122 -10.73 14.91 -11.81
N PRO A 123 -11.04 16.19 -11.53
CA PRO A 123 -10.86 16.79 -10.20
C PRO A 123 -11.57 16.02 -9.08
N GLU A 124 -12.77 15.51 -9.34
CA GLU A 124 -13.55 14.70 -8.38
C GLU A 124 -12.81 13.40 -8.06
N LEU A 125 -12.27 12.74 -9.08
CA LEU A 125 -11.50 11.51 -8.92
C LEU A 125 -10.19 11.77 -8.17
N ILE A 126 -9.51 12.88 -8.45
CA ILE A 126 -8.35 13.32 -7.67
C ILE A 126 -8.71 13.51 -6.19
N ALA A 127 -9.89 14.08 -5.89
CA ALA A 127 -10.35 14.29 -4.53
C ALA A 127 -10.65 12.97 -3.80
N ASP A 128 -11.25 11.99 -4.49
CA ASP A 128 -11.50 10.65 -3.95
C ASP A 128 -10.19 9.90 -3.62
N TYR A 129 -9.15 10.11 -4.43
CA TYR A 129 -7.82 9.55 -4.25
C TYR A 129 -6.82 10.56 -3.63
N ALA A 130 -7.31 11.54 -2.88
CA ALA A 130 -6.45 12.59 -2.31
C ALA A 130 -5.32 12.01 -1.46
N CYS A 131 -4.09 12.41 -1.74
CA CYS A 131 -2.92 11.98 -0.98
C CYS A 131 -2.76 12.84 0.28
N ARG A 132 -2.64 12.18 1.43
CA ARG A 132 -2.44 12.83 2.74
C ARG A 132 -1.12 12.42 3.41
N CYS A 133 -0.11 12.04 2.61
CA CYS A 133 1.15 11.53 3.15
C CYS A 133 2.00 12.56 3.89
N GLY A 134 1.73 13.86 3.70
CA GLY A 134 2.41 14.95 4.43
C GLY A 134 3.84 15.25 3.98
N THR A 135 4.36 14.59 2.94
CA THR A 135 5.71 14.88 2.42
C THR A 135 5.76 16.23 1.70
N ASN A 136 6.91 16.90 1.71
CA ASN A 136 7.08 18.19 1.02
C ASN A 136 6.96 18.10 -0.52
N ARG A 137 7.17 16.92 -1.10
CA ARG A 137 6.98 16.63 -2.53
C ARG A 137 5.71 15.80 -2.79
N CYS A 138 4.68 15.98 -1.95
CA CYS A 138 3.39 15.32 -2.17
C CYS A 138 2.78 15.78 -3.50
N THR A 139 2.32 14.82 -4.32
CA THR A 139 1.66 15.09 -5.61
C THR A 139 0.18 15.46 -5.47
N GLY A 140 -0.37 15.40 -4.25
CA GLY A 140 -1.78 15.70 -3.97
C GLY A 140 -2.75 14.56 -4.26
N SER A 141 -2.35 13.53 -5.00
CA SER A 141 -3.16 12.34 -5.31
C SER A 141 -2.34 11.05 -5.20
N MET A 142 -3.00 9.96 -4.80
CA MET A 142 -2.43 8.60 -4.80
C MET A 142 -2.41 7.97 -6.20
N LEU A 143 -3.08 8.60 -7.17
CA LEU A 143 -3.09 8.17 -8.56
C LEU A 143 -1.71 8.40 -9.20
N ALA A 144 -1.27 7.42 -9.97
CA ALA A 144 -0.10 7.58 -10.82
C ALA A 144 -0.36 8.69 -11.87
N PRO A 145 0.65 9.51 -12.21
CA PRO A 145 0.52 10.46 -13.32
C PRO A 145 0.16 9.73 -14.62
N ALA A 146 -0.74 10.31 -15.42
CA ALA A 146 -1.05 9.77 -16.73
C ALA A 146 0.19 9.82 -17.64
N GLY A 147 0.73 8.65 -18.01
CA GLY A 147 1.78 8.51 -19.02
C GLY A 147 3.19 8.21 -18.51
N GLY A 148 3.36 7.13 -17.73
CA GLY A 148 4.66 6.49 -17.49
C GLY A 148 4.84 5.26 -18.37
#